data_AF-A0A5R8ZMD7-F1
#
_entry.id   AF-A0A5R8ZMD7-F1
#
_cell.length_a   1.000
_cell.length_b   1.000
_cell.length_c   1.000
_cell.angle_alpha   90.00
_cell.angle_beta   90.00
_cell.angle_gamma   90.00
#
_symmetry.space_group_name_H-M   'P 1'
#
loop_
_entity.id
_entity.type
_entity.pdbx_description
1 polymer ?
#
loop_
_entity_poly.entity_id
_entity_poly.type
_entity_poly.pdbx_seq_one_letter_code
_entity_poly.pdbx_strand_id
1 'polypeptide(L)'
;MALVVGAAGTGFVWLATPHTREIQSPWQMVAKLLAFACLCVAIAVFPWVSPRLNWLLYVPFVLFTGYLIPRISWFYYGDGARAQGDSFYTHLYLLLYPGIVLTVAAAYRIGGGTPGRCLKIMATGVLIVFSGFLDIMWFVANPVEIPETIDAPHINLFTGGPISFGATIVFALVHVPIIVGINLLPLDRWIGRLLGADDR
;
A
#
# COMPACT_ATOMS: atom_id res chain seq x y z
N MET A 1 25.21 -5.70 -4.68
CA MET A 1 24.43 -6.94 -4.46
C MET A 1 22.95 -6.66 -4.19
N ALA A 2 22.59 -5.89 -3.16
CA ALA A 2 21.19 -5.61 -2.81
C ALA A 2 20.36 -5.00 -3.95
N LEU A 3 20.90 -4.03 -4.70
CA LEU A 3 20.22 -3.43 -5.85
C LEU A 3 19.90 -4.45 -6.96
N VAL A 4 20.84 -5.35 -7.24
CA VAL A 4 20.67 -6.41 -8.26
C VAL A 4 19.60 -7.40 -7.82
N VAL A 5 19.63 -7.82 -6.56
CA VAL A 5 18.61 -8.72 -6.00
C VAL A 5 17.24 -8.05 -6.01
N GLY A 6 17.15 -6.77 -5.64
CA GLY A 6 15.90 -6.00 -5.68
C GLY A 6 15.36 -5.83 -7.10
N ALA A 7 16.22 -5.52 -8.07
CA ALA A 7 15.84 -5.40 -9.47
C ALA A 7 15.39 -6.75 -10.06
N ALA A 8 16.11 -7.84 -9.76
CA ALA A 8 15.74 -9.19 -10.18
C ALA A 8 14.41 -9.63 -9.55
N GLY A 9 14.21 -9.37 -8.25
CA GLY A 9 12.95 -9.66 -7.57
C GLY A 9 11.78 -8.85 -8.15
N THR A 10 12.00 -7.57 -8.44
CA THR A 10 11.00 -6.72 -9.12
C THR A 10 10.66 -7.28 -10.49
N GLY A 11 11.67 -7.63 -11.29
CA GLY A 11 11.48 -8.25 -12.61
C GLY A 11 10.74 -9.57 -12.53
N PHE A 12 11.08 -10.43 -11.56
CA PHE A 12 10.38 -11.70 -11.35
C PHE A 12 8.90 -11.50 -10.98
N VAL A 13 8.60 -10.60 -10.03
CA VAL A 13 7.22 -10.30 -9.67
C VAL A 13 6.46 -9.77 -10.90
N TRP A 14 7.04 -8.81 -11.60
CA TRP A 14 6.38 -8.16 -12.74
C TRP A 14 6.19 -9.07 -13.96
N LEU A 15 7.14 -9.98 -14.23
CA LEU A 15 7.15 -10.77 -15.47
C LEU A 15 6.68 -12.21 -15.27
N ALA A 16 6.77 -12.76 -14.06
CA ALA A 16 6.54 -14.18 -13.80
C ALA A 16 5.39 -14.47 -12.82
N THR A 17 4.82 -13.45 -12.16
CA THR A 17 3.69 -13.66 -11.23
C THR A 17 2.35 -13.19 -11.80
N PRO A 18 1.24 -13.89 -11.51
CA PRO A 18 -0.08 -13.48 -11.97
C PRO A 18 -0.56 -12.21 -11.25
N HIS A 19 -1.10 -11.28 -12.04
CA HIS A 19 -1.66 -10.02 -11.56
C HIS A 19 -3.19 -10.12 -11.49
N THR A 20 -3.69 -10.94 -10.57
CA THR A 20 -5.12 -11.21 -10.42
C THR A 20 -5.67 -10.55 -9.15
N ARG A 21 -6.96 -10.18 -9.21
CA ARG A 21 -7.73 -9.72 -8.05
C ARG A 21 -7.82 -10.81 -6.97
N GLU A 22 -8.07 -12.03 -7.40
CA GLU A 22 -8.30 -13.16 -6.49
C GLU A 22 -7.00 -13.71 -5.89
N ILE A 23 -7.04 -14.00 -4.59
CA ILE A 23 -6.00 -14.73 -3.87
C ILE A 23 -6.40 -16.21 -3.88
N GLN A 24 -5.73 -17.01 -4.70
CA GLN A 24 -6.12 -18.41 -4.91
C GLN A 24 -5.66 -19.34 -3.78
N SER A 25 -4.66 -18.94 -3.00
CA SER A 25 -4.16 -19.74 -1.88
C SER A 25 -3.62 -18.89 -0.73
N PRO A 26 -3.70 -19.37 0.53
CA PRO A 26 -3.16 -18.65 1.69
C PRO A 26 -1.68 -18.31 1.59
N TRP A 27 -0.88 -19.16 0.93
CA TRP A 27 0.54 -18.90 0.71
C TRP A 27 0.79 -17.67 -0.16
N GLN A 28 -0.02 -17.43 -1.20
CA GLN A 28 0.12 -16.23 -2.04
C GLN A 28 -0.07 -14.95 -1.22
N MET A 29 -1.00 -14.97 -0.26
CA MET A 29 -1.20 -13.88 0.68
C MET A 29 0.04 -13.67 1.56
N VAL A 30 0.55 -14.74 2.18
CA VAL A 30 1.75 -14.67 3.03
C VAL A 30 2.95 -14.13 2.25
N ALA A 31 3.18 -14.61 1.03
CA ALA A 31 4.27 -14.14 0.17
C ALA A 31 4.15 -12.65 -0.17
N LYS A 32 2.94 -12.18 -0.53
CA LYS A 32 2.67 -10.76 -0.81
C LYS A 32 2.88 -9.88 0.43
N LEU A 33 2.38 -10.31 1.59
CA LEU A 33 2.55 -9.60 2.85
C LEU A 33 4.02 -9.54 3.29
N LEU A 34 4.77 -10.64 3.11
CA LEU A 34 6.19 -10.67 3.41
C LEU A 34 6.98 -9.75 2.48
N ALA A 35 6.68 -9.77 1.17
CA ALA A 35 7.31 -8.84 0.22
C ALA A 35 7.02 -7.37 0.59
N PHE A 36 5.77 -7.05 0.95
CA PHE A 36 5.40 -5.72 1.41
C PHE A 36 6.11 -5.32 2.71
N ALA A 37 6.21 -6.23 3.69
CA ALA A 37 6.95 -6.01 4.93
C ALA A 37 8.44 -5.76 4.67
N CYS A 38 9.07 -6.53 3.78
CA CYS A 38 10.44 -6.31 3.34
C CYS A 38 10.64 -4.93 2.70
N LEU A 39 9.70 -4.48 1.86
CA LEU A 39 9.72 -3.13 1.28
C LEU A 39 9.60 -2.05 2.36
N CYS A 40 8.69 -2.23 3.33
CA CYS A 40 8.53 -1.29 4.44
C CYS A 40 9.82 -1.19 5.26
N VAL A 41 10.44 -2.32 5.59
CA VAL A 41 11.73 -2.33 6.30
C VAL A 41 12.81 -1.66 5.47
N ALA A 42 12.92 -2.00 4.18
CA ALA A 42 13.92 -1.41 3.29
C ALA A 42 13.80 0.11 3.20
N ILE A 43 12.59 0.65 3.08
CA ILE A 43 12.33 2.09 3.11
C ILE A 43 12.66 2.68 4.49
N ALA A 44 12.23 2.05 5.58
CA ALA A 44 12.46 2.58 6.91
C ALA A 44 13.94 2.66 7.30
N VAL A 45 14.75 1.65 6.92
CA VAL A 45 16.19 1.62 7.22
C VAL A 45 17.05 2.28 6.15
N PHE A 46 16.44 2.79 5.07
CA PHE A 46 17.17 3.44 3.98
C PHE A 46 18.05 4.56 4.55
N PRO A 47 19.37 4.58 4.27
CA PRO A 47 20.27 5.48 4.96
C PRO A 47 20.13 6.91 4.43
N TRP A 48 20.00 7.88 5.35
CA TRP A 48 20.04 9.29 5.00
C TRP A 48 21.49 9.76 4.97
N VAL A 49 22.11 9.73 3.80
CA VAL A 49 23.54 10.09 3.63
C VAL A 49 23.76 11.41 2.91
N SER A 50 22.77 11.93 2.18
CA SER A 50 22.89 13.19 1.46
C SER A 50 21.52 13.81 1.16
N PRO A 51 21.38 15.15 1.24
CA PRO A 51 20.20 15.85 0.75
C PRO A 51 19.91 15.58 -0.73
N ARG A 52 20.92 15.24 -1.53
CA ARG A 52 20.78 14.92 -2.96
C ARG A 52 20.03 13.62 -3.23
N LEU A 53 19.75 12.80 -2.21
CA LEU A 53 18.90 11.62 -2.38
C LEU A 53 17.45 11.98 -2.66
N ASN A 54 17.04 13.24 -2.44
CA ASN A 54 15.73 13.75 -2.84
C ASN A 54 15.46 13.56 -4.34
N TRP A 55 16.48 13.51 -5.20
CA TRP A 55 16.34 13.22 -6.63
C TRP A 55 15.71 11.84 -6.90
N LEU A 56 15.85 10.87 -5.98
CA LEU A 56 15.20 9.56 -6.10
C LEU A 56 13.67 9.66 -6.01
N LEU A 57 13.13 10.73 -5.42
CA LEU A 57 11.68 10.95 -5.33
C LEU A 57 11.05 11.24 -6.68
N TYR A 58 11.82 11.66 -7.69
CA TYR A 58 11.31 11.84 -9.05
C TYR A 58 10.96 10.51 -9.75
N VAL A 59 11.54 9.39 -9.32
CA VAL A 59 11.27 8.08 -9.93
C VAL A 59 9.80 7.67 -9.77
N PRO A 60 9.20 7.68 -8.56
CA PRO A 60 7.76 7.47 -8.39
C PRO A 60 6.91 8.43 -9.23
N PHE A 61 7.28 9.71 -9.33
CA PHE A 61 6.53 10.67 -10.15
C PHE A 61 6.50 10.26 -11.62
N VAL A 62 7.66 9.92 -12.19
CA VAL A 62 7.74 9.44 -13.59
C VAL A 62 6.92 8.17 -13.79
N LEU A 63 6.97 7.22 -12.85
CA LEU A 63 6.17 6.01 -12.93
C LEU A 63 4.66 6.29 -12.87
N PHE A 64 4.23 7.14 -11.92
CA PHE A 64 2.82 7.47 -11.74
C PHE A 64 2.26 8.24 -12.94
N THR A 65 2.96 9.28 -13.39
CA THR A 65 2.45 10.15 -14.47
C THR A 65 2.70 9.60 -15.85
N GLY A 66 3.81 8.90 -16.06
CA GLY A 66 4.20 8.36 -17.37
C GLY A 66 3.55 7.02 -17.71
N TYR A 67 3.13 6.25 -16.70
CA TYR A 67 2.58 4.90 -16.92
C TYR A 67 1.29 4.63 -16.15
N LEU A 68 1.31 4.75 -14.82
CA LEU A 68 0.24 4.22 -13.97
C LEU A 68 -1.09 4.96 -14.17
N ILE A 69 -1.08 6.29 -14.04
CA ILE A 69 -2.26 7.15 -14.21
C ILE A 69 -2.81 7.08 -15.64
N PRO A 70 -1.99 7.18 -16.71
CA PRO A 70 -2.48 6.97 -18.07
C PRO A 70 -3.14 5.61 -18.27
N ARG A 71 -2.59 4.54 -17.69
CA ARG A 71 -3.15 3.20 -17.84
C ARG A 71 -4.49 3.02 -17.13
N ILE A 72 -4.64 3.59 -15.93
CA ILE A 72 -5.92 3.65 -15.21
C ILE A 72 -6.93 4.51 -15.99
N SER A 73 -6.50 5.65 -16.53
CA SER A 73 -7.35 6.55 -17.31
C SER A 73 -7.83 5.89 -18.60
N TRP A 74 -6.98 5.12 -19.28
CA TRP A 74 -7.36 4.34 -20.46
C TRP A 74 -8.49 3.35 -20.15
N PHE A 75 -8.49 2.71 -18.98
CA PHE A 75 -9.60 1.83 -18.60
C PHE A 75 -10.93 2.60 -18.57
N TYR A 76 -10.94 3.81 -18.03
CA TYR A 76 -12.16 4.62 -17.94
C TYR A 76 -12.60 5.19 -19.29
N TYR A 77 -11.68 5.72 -20.10
CA TYR A 77 -12.02 6.43 -21.34
C TYR A 77 -11.95 5.58 -22.61
N GLY A 78 -11.09 4.56 -22.65
CA GLY A 78 -10.77 3.78 -23.83
C GLY A 78 -11.25 2.33 -23.80
N ASP A 79 -11.48 1.76 -22.61
CA ASP A 79 -11.98 0.39 -22.43
C ASP A 79 -13.46 0.37 -22.03
N GLY A 80 -14.33 0.92 -22.88
CA GLY A 80 -15.78 0.96 -22.62
C GLY A 80 -16.43 -0.43 -22.47
N ALA A 81 -15.81 -1.47 -23.03
CA ALA A 81 -16.24 -2.87 -22.89
C ALA A 81 -15.78 -3.51 -21.58
N ARG A 82 -14.94 -2.82 -20.78
CA ARG A 82 -14.33 -3.32 -19.54
C ARG A 82 -13.56 -4.64 -19.74
N ALA A 83 -13.00 -4.85 -20.92
CA ALA A 83 -12.29 -6.09 -21.27
C ALA A 83 -11.00 -6.27 -20.46
N GLN A 84 -10.49 -5.20 -19.84
CA GLN A 84 -9.25 -5.17 -19.07
C GLN A 84 -9.50 -4.97 -17.57
N GLY A 85 -10.62 -5.48 -17.03
CA GLY A 85 -10.98 -5.34 -15.62
C GLY A 85 -9.87 -5.75 -14.62
N ASP A 86 -9.18 -6.86 -14.86
CA ASP A 86 -8.04 -7.30 -14.04
C ASP A 86 -6.84 -6.35 -14.15
N SER A 87 -6.64 -5.77 -15.34
CA SER A 87 -5.61 -4.75 -15.55
C SER A 87 -5.93 -3.52 -14.71
N PHE A 88 -7.17 -3.02 -14.75
CA PHE A 88 -7.59 -1.90 -13.92
C PHE A 88 -7.36 -2.18 -12.44
N TYR A 89 -7.76 -3.37 -11.97
CA TYR A 89 -7.59 -3.75 -10.58
C TYR A 89 -6.12 -3.72 -10.16
N THR A 90 -5.25 -4.28 -11.01
CA THR A 90 -3.80 -4.29 -10.79
C THR A 90 -3.23 -2.87 -10.68
N HIS A 91 -3.56 -2.00 -11.62
CA HIS A 91 -2.97 -0.67 -11.66
C HIS A 91 -3.49 0.22 -10.53
N LEU A 92 -4.78 0.16 -10.21
CA LEU A 92 -5.37 0.98 -9.17
C LEU A 92 -5.10 0.41 -7.76
N TYR A 93 -5.57 -0.81 -7.48
CA TYR A 93 -5.59 -1.35 -6.12
C TYR A 93 -4.26 -2.00 -5.71
N LEU A 94 -3.54 -2.65 -6.64
CA LEU A 94 -2.28 -3.33 -6.30
C LEU A 94 -1.05 -2.43 -6.45
N LEU A 95 -1.09 -1.42 -7.32
CA LEU A 95 0.05 -0.54 -7.57
C LEU A 95 -0.16 0.88 -7.05
N LEU A 96 -1.24 1.57 -7.41
CA LEU A 96 -1.39 2.98 -7.05
C LEU A 96 -1.58 3.18 -5.55
N TYR A 97 -2.51 2.48 -4.90
CA TYR A 97 -2.77 2.70 -3.48
C TYR A 97 -1.58 2.36 -2.58
N PRO A 98 -0.93 1.18 -2.70
CA PRO A 98 0.29 0.92 -1.95
C PRO A 98 1.43 1.85 -2.36
N GLY A 99 1.51 2.20 -3.65
CA GLY A 99 2.50 3.13 -4.19
C GLY A 99 2.44 4.51 -3.53
N ILE A 100 1.25 5.06 -3.30
CA ILE A 100 1.07 6.32 -2.58
C ILE A 100 1.65 6.21 -1.17
N VAL A 101 1.28 5.16 -0.42
CA VAL A 101 1.75 4.94 0.96
C VAL A 101 3.28 4.83 1.00
N LEU A 102 3.86 3.99 0.15
CA LEU A 102 5.30 3.76 0.10
C LEU A 102 6.07 5.02 -0.35
N THR A 103 5.52 5.80 -1.28
CA THR A 103 6.13 7.05 -1.76
C THR A 103 6.11 8.13 -0.68
N VAL A 104 5.02 8.28 0.06
CA VAL A 104 4.93 9.21 1.21
C VAL A 104 5.95 8.83 2.29
N ALA A 105 6.06 7.54 2.61
CA ALA A 105 7.05 7.06 3.57
C ALA A 105 8.50 7.22 3.09
N ALA A 106 8.77 6.95 1.80
CA ALA A 106 10.07 7.17 1.19
C ALA A 106 10.45 8.66 1.22
N ALA A 107 9.52 9.56 0.89
CA ALA A 107 9.72 11.00 0.99
C ALA A 107 10.04 11.43 2.43
N TYR A 108 9.28 10.92 3.40
CA TYR A 108 9.55 11.17 4.82
C TYR A 108 10.95 10.68 5.23
N ARG A 109 11.33 9.45 4.83
CA ARG A 109 12.64 8.90 5.19
C ARG A 109 13.80 9.65 4.54
N ILE A 110 13.71 9.89 3.23
CA ILE A 110 14.74 10.61 2.45
C ILE A 110 14.84 12.08 2.91
N GLY A 111 13.75 12.64 3.44
CA GLY A 111 13.74 13.94 4.11
C GLY A 111 14.42 13.97 5.49
N GLY A 112 15.00 12.86 5.97
CA GLY A 112 15.67 12.77 7.27
C GLY A 112 14.77 12.23 8.41
N GLY A 113 13.57 11.77 8.10
CA GLY A 113 12.66 11.18 9.08
C GLY A 113 13.23 9.91 9.73
N THR A 114 12.83 9.65 10.98
CA THR A 114 13.29 8.48 11.75
C THR A 114 12.70 7.15 11.21
N PRO A 115 13.43 6.01 11.31
CA PRO A 115 12.93 4.71 10.84
C PRO A 115 11.60 4.27 11.47
N GLY A 116 11.40 4.48 12.78
CA GLY A 116 10.20 4.05 13.47
C GLY A 116 8.96 4.85 13.06
N ARG A 117 9.08 6.17 12.91
CA ARG A 117 8.00 6.99 12.33
C ARG A 117 7.74 6.64 10.87
N CYS A 118 8.77 6.31 10.09
CA CYS A 118 8.61 5.85 8.71
C CYS A 118 7.76 4.57 8.65
N LEU A 119 8.04 3.58 9.49
CA LEU A 119 7.21 2.37 9.61
C LEU A 119 5.78 2.69 10.04
N LYS A 120 5.58 3.64 10.96
CA LYS A 120 4.23 4.08 11.36
C LYS A 120 3.44 4.68 10.21
N ILE A 121 4.07 5.48 9.34
CA ILE A 121 3.44 6.03 8.13
C ILE A 121 2.97 4.89 7.24
N MET A 122 3.83 3.90 6.97
CA MET A 122 3.47 2.78 6.09
C MET A 122 2.40 1.88 6.70
N ALA A 123 2.52 1.54 7.98
CA ALA A 123 1.54 0.74 8.70
C ALA A 123 0.17 1.44 8.78
N THR A 124 0.17 2.74 9.08
CA THR A 124 -1.07 3.54 9.13
C THR A 124 -1.70 3.66 7.74
N GLY A 125 -0.90 4.00 6.73
CA GLY A 125 -1.38 4.17 5.36
C GLY A 125 -1.99 2.87 4.81
N VAL A 126 -1.32 1.73 4.99
CA VAL A 126 -1.84 0.44 4.52
C VAL A 126 -3.11 0.03 5.27
N LEU A 127 -3.19 0.27 6.59
CA LEU A 127 -4.40 -0.01 7.36
C LEU A 127 -5.58 0.85 6.87
N ILE A 128 -5.36 2.13 6.57
CA ILE A 128 -6.41 2.98 5.99
C ILE A 128 -6.86 2.43 4.64
N VAL A 129 -5.93 2.08 3.76
CA VAL A 129 -6.25 1.53 2.42
C VAL A 129 -7.09 0.26 2.51
N PHE A 130 -6.80 -0.65 3.44
CA PHE A 130 -7.53 -1.93 3.59
C PHE A 130 -8.64 -1.91 4.64
N SER A 131 -8.90 -0.77 5.28
CA SER A 131 -9.95 -0.66 6.31
C SER A 131 -11.37 -0.68 5.76
N GLY A 132 -11.56 -0.65 4.43
CA GLY A 132 -12.87 -0.37 3.83
C GLY A 132 -13.23 1.12 3.78
N PHE A 133 -12.36 2.01 4.28
CA PHE A 133 -12.59 3.47 4.22
C PHE A 133 -12.79 3.94 2.78
N LEU A 134 -11.96 3.46 1.84
CA LEU A 134 -12.09 3.83 0.44
C LEU A 134 -13.39 3.31 -0.19
N ASP A 135 -13.80 2.09 0.16
CA ASP A 135 -15.04 1.49 -0.33
C ASP A 135 -16.26 2.32 0.13
N ILE A 136 -16.25 2.84 1.36
CA ILE A 136 -17.29 3.76 1.86
C ILE A 136 -17.22 5.09 1.13
N MET A 137 -16.02 5.68 1.04
CA MET A 137 -15.82 7.01 0.44
C MET A 137 -16.17 7.04 -1.04
N TRP A 138 -16.07 5.92 -1.76
CA TRP A 138 -16.51 5.86 -3.14
C TRP A 138 -18.01 6.22 -3.27
N PHE A 139 -18.88 5.66 -2.43
CA PHE A 139 -20.32 5.97 -2.48
C PHE A 139 -20.65 7.34 -1.88
N VAL A 140 -19.86 7.83 -0.91
CA VAL A 140 -20.08 9.15 -0.29
C VAL A 140 -19.63 10.29 -1.19
N ALA A 141 -18.50 10.12 -1.89
CA ALA A 141 -17.89 11.19 -2.70
C ALA A 141 -18.48 11.30 -4.11
N ASN A 142 -19.23 10.29 -4.57
CA ASN A 142 -19.79 10.26 -5.91
C ASN A 142 -21.33 10.30 -5.86
N PRO A 143 -21.99 10.87 -6.89
CA PRO A 143 -23.45 10.95 -6.95
C PRO A 143 -24.06 9.60 -7.37
N VAL A 144 -23.93 8.60 -6.52
CA VAL A 144 -24.40 7.23 -6.72
C VAL A 144 -25.25 6.78 -5.54
N GLU A 145 -26.11 5.80 -5.76
CA GLU A 145 -26.91 5.22 -4.68
C GLU A 145 -26.03 4.40 -3.74
N ILE A 146 -26.30 4.50 -2.43
CA ILE A 146 -25.62 3.71 -1.41
C ILE A 146 -26.18 2.28 -1.49
N PRO A 147 -25.35 1.25 -1.73
CA PRO A 147 -25.82 -0.11 -1.88
C PRO A 147 -26.19 -0.69 -0.52
N GLU A 148 -27.00 -1.74 -0.52
CA GLU A 148 -27.28 -2.49 0.70
C GLU A 148 -26.05 -3.27 1.18
N THR A 149 -25.25 -3.79 0.25
CA THR A 149 -24.06 -4.60 0.51
C THR A 149 -22.83 -4.15 -0.27
N ILE A 150 -21.65 -4.38 0.29
CA ILE A 150 -20.35 -4.16 -0.34
C ILE A 150 -19.64 -5.51 -0.53
N ASP A 151 -19.20 -5.78 -1.76
CA ASP A 151 -18.38 -6.93 -2.14
C ASP A 151 -16.92 -6.50 -2.36
N ALA A 152 -16.13 -6.54 -1.28
CA ALA A 152 -14.73 -6.16 -1.29
C ALA A 152 -13.86 -7.36 -0.89
N PRO A 153 -13.01 -7.91 -1.78
CA PRO A 153 -12.26 -9.15 -1.52
C PRO A 153 -11.43 -9.14 -0.24
N HIS A 154 -10.85 -7.98 0.10
CA HIS A 154 -10.02 -7.82 1.28
C HIS A 154 -10.83 -7.78 2.59
N ILE A 155 -12.10 -7.37 2.54
CA ILE A 155 -13.05 -7.44 3.67
C ILE A 155 -13.61 -8.86 3.77
N ASN A 156 -14.01 -9.44 2.62
CA ASN A 156 -14.57 -10.78 2.51
C ASN A 156 -13.63 -11.86 3.08
N LEU A 157 -12.32 -11.63 3.01
CA LEU A 157 -11.33 -12.49 3.64
C LEU A 157 -11.58 -12.69 5.16
N PHE A 158 -12.10 -11.66 5.83
CA PHE A 158 -12.40 -11.70 7.27
C PHE A 158 -13.86 -12.05 7.57
N THR A 159 -14.77 -11.66 6.68
CA THR A 159 -16.23 -11.78 6.91
C THR A 159 -16.86 -13.00 6.28
N GLY A 160 -16.15 -13.70 5.37
CA GLY A 160 -16.65 -14.88 4.66
C GLY A 160 -17.55 -14.55 3.45
N GLY A 161 -17.72 -13.28 3.10
CA GLY A 161 -18.54 -12.83 1.97
C GLY A 161 -18.91 -11.35 2.07
N PRO A 162 -19.70 -10.84 1.10
CA PRO A 162 -20.18 -9.46 1.11
C PRO A 162 -20.93 -9.13 2.40
N ILE A 163 -20.72 -7.91 2.91
CA ILE A 163 -21.34 -7.42 4.15
C ILE A 163 -22.22 -6.21 3.86
N SER A 164 -23.11 -5.87 4.80
CA SER A 164 -23.93 -4.65 4.66
C SER A 164 -23.07 -3.38 4.66
N PHE A 165 -23.53 -2.33 4.00
CA PHE A 165 -22.83 -1.04 3.99
C PHE A 165 -22.55 -0.51 5.41
N GLY A 166 -23.54 -0.67 6.31
CA GLY A 166 -23.38 -0.33 7.73
C GLY A 166 -22.30 -1.17 8.43
N ALA A 167 -22.22 -2.47 8.13
CA ALA A 167 -21.15 -3.33 8.64
C ALA A 167 -19.76 -2.91 8.10
N THR A 168 -19.67 -2.43 6.85
CA THR A 168 -18.43 -1.88 6.31
C THR A 168 -17.97 -0.63 7.08
N ILE A 169 -18.89 0.25 7.47
CA ILE A 169 -18.57 1.41 8.33
C ILE A 169 -17.98 0.94 9.66
N VAL A 170 -18.61 -0.04 10.32
CA VAL A 170 -18.10 -0.59 11.57
C VAL A 170 -16.72 -1.22 11.37
N PHE A 171 -16.53 -1.98 10.29
CA PHE A 171 -15.25 -2.58 9.94
C PHE A 171 -14.15 -1.51 9.79
N ALA A 172 -14.43 -0.40 9.10
CA ALA A 172 -13.49 0.72 8.99
C ALA A 172 -13.19 1.39 10.34
N LEU A 173 -14.21 1.62 11.17
CA LEU A 173 -14.04 2.26 12.48
C LEU A 173 -13.19 1.43 13.45
N VAL A 174 -13.25 0.09 13.38
CA VAL A 174 -12.42 -0.80 14.20
C VAL A 174 -10.92 -0.61 13.92
N HIS A 175 -10.53 -0.12 12.75
CA HIS A 175 -9.13 0.16 12.44
C HIS A 175 -8.59 1.42 13.12
N VAL A 176 -9.45 2.35 13.53
CA VAL A 176 -9.05 3.60 14.22
C VAL A 176 -8.26 3.32 15.50
N PRO A 177 -8.75 2.52 16.49
CA PRO A 177 -7.98 2.21 17.68
C PRO A 177 -6.68 1.46 17.39
N ILE A 178 -6.64 0.62 16.34
CA ILE A 178 -5.42 -0.08 15.91
C ILE A 178 -4.38 0.93 15.40
N ILE A 179 -4.79 1.87 14.54
CA ILE A 179 -3.95 2.94 14.02
C ILE A 179 -3.42 3.81 15.16
N VAL A 180 -4.28 4.20 16.10
CA VAL A 180 -3.87 4.96 17.30
C VAL A 180 -2.84 4.16 18.10
N GLY A 181 -3.11 2.89 18.38
CA GLY A 181 -2.21 1.99 19.09
C GLY A 181 -0.83 1.92 18.45
N ILE A 182 -0.75 1.69 17.13
CA ILE A 182 0.52 1.66 16.37
C ILE A 182 1.27 2.99 16.50
N ASN A 183 0.57 4.11 16.43
CA ASN A 183 1.19 5.43 16.52
C ASN A 183 1.69 5.76 17.93
N LEU A 184 1.13 5.14 18.96
CA LEU A 184 1.60 5.26 20.35
C LEU A 184 2.81 4.36 20.66
N LEU A 185 3.11 3.34 19.85
CA LEU A 185 4.27 2.46 20.09
C LEU A 185 5.59 3.24 20.01
N PRO A 186 6.56 3.03 20.91
CA PRO A 186 7.86 3.71 20.89
C PRO A 186 8.84 3.09 19.88
N LEU A 187 8.40 2.89 18.63
CA LEU A 187 9.16 2.18 17.59
C LEU A 187 10.56 2.75 17.35
N ASP A 188 10.72 4.08 17.40
CA ASP A 188 12.04 4.71 17.25
C ASP A 188 13.02 4.26 18.34
N ARG A 189 12.56 4.11 19.59
CA ARG A 189 13.40 3.60 20.70
C ARG A 189 13.76 2.14 20.49
N TRP A 190 12.79 1.31 20.10
CA TRP A 190 13.02 -0.11 19.85
C TRP A 190 14.01 -0.34 18.72
N ILE A 191 13.87 0.41 17.62
CA ILE A 191 14.77 0.32 16.46
C ILE A 191 16.14 0.91 16.82
N GLY A 192 16.20 2.03 17.54
CA GLY A 192 17.45 2.62 18.02
C GLY A 192 18.30 1.61 18.81
N ARG A 193 17.68 0.87 19.74
CA ARG A 193 18.33 -0.22 20.48
C ARG A 193 18.85 -1.33 19.57
N LEU A 194 18.04 -1.78 18.61
CA LEU A 194 18.44 -2.83 17.68
C LEU A 194 19.58 -2.42 16.76
N LEU A 195 19.68 -1.13 16.43
CA LEU A 195 20.73 -0.58 15.56
C LEU A 195 21.95 -0.04 16.33
N GLY A 196 21.98 -0.17 17.66
CA GLY A 196 23.10 0.30 18.50
C GLY A 196 23.22 1.83 18.57
N ALA A 197 22.12 2.56 18.40
CA ALA A 197 22.10 4.03 18.44
C ALA A 197 21.97 4.61 19.87
N ASP A 198 21.61 3.78 20.87
CA ASP A 198 21.49 4.17 22.28
C ASP A 198 22.85 4.16 23.02
N ASP A 199 23.93 3.66 22.40
CA ASP A 199 25.28 3.54 22.98
C ASP A 199 26.26 4.64 22.51
N ARG A 200 25.75 5.80 22.07
CA ARG A 200 26.55 6.99 21.70
C ARG A 200 26.10 8.24 22.40
#